data_AF-M1E8S9-F1
#
_entry.id   AF-M1E8S9-F1
#
_cell.length_a   1.000
_cell.length_b   1.000
_cell.length_c   1.000
_cell.angle_alpha   90.00
_cell.angle_beta   90.00
_cell.angle_gamma   90.00
#
_symmetry.space_group_name_H-M   'P 1'
#
loop_
_entity.id
_entity.type
_entity.pdbx_description
1 polymer ?
#
loop_
_entity_poly.entity_id
_entity_poly.type
_entity_poly.pdbx_seq_one_letter_code
_entity_poly.pdbx_strand_id
1 'polypeptide(L)'
;MISNKKINITKLVENISYSQTLFLSNPYPYEHSLKVSFIANLISREMKLEKSQRIDLYLSSLLHDIGALLSESSYLLELNKRKEINVQNHAYSGYELLRDIPFFDKIASIIKNHHNENTQNSLSKIILFADEIEVLIRNSNFTSTREIQAKAFSIFKDKASFKDILDAFLSVSKNDYFLFILNNVEEVKKENSSLIEDRFEILSNEQLGDLAKSIAKNLVDAKSEFTKLHSIDVTYTAVSIAKTMGFPPMDCQKIETAGFLHDIGKIFIPYNILEKPDKLTENEWLIMKSHVYYTYSFLNTLGLDKEIVDIASFHHENLDGSGYPFGLTSNDLTIFQRIMAVADIYAALRQQRPYRKDRLGHNDAIEILEKMAKAGKIDINVVKAIPYNLLMLWEY
;
A
#
# COMPACT_ATOMS: atom_id res chain seq x y z
N MET A 1 12.55 -25.89 12.98
CA MET A 1 11.73 -25.04 13.87
C MET A 1 11.02 -24.03 13.00
N ILE A 2 9.69 -23.91 13.10
CA ILE A 2 8.93 -22.89 12.39
C ILE A 2 9.29 -21.56 13.04
N SER A 3 10.06 -20.73 12.34
CA SER A 3 10.41 -19.39 12.80
C SER A 3 9.19 -18.50 12.60
N ASN A 4 8.32 -18.41 13.59
CA ASN A 4 7.22 -17.47 13.54
C ASN A 4 7.76 -16.03 13.40
N LYS A 5 7.22 -15.26 12.46
CA LYS A 5 7.63 -13.88 12.17
C LYS A 5 6.63 -12.91 12.80
N LYS A 6 7.13 -11.94 13.57
CA LYS A 6 6.30 -10.91 14.20
C LYS A 6 6.17 -9.72 13.26
N ILE A 7 5.00 -9.55 12.65
CA ILE A 7 4.73 -8.55 11.63
C ILE A 7 3.94 -7.39 12.22
N ASN A 8 4.35 -6.16 11.93
CA ASN A 8 3.69 -4.94 12.39
C ASN A 8 2.57 -4.53 11.41
N ILE A 9 1.32 -4.85 11.77
CA ILE A 9 0.13 -4.52 10.96
C ILE A 9 -0.17 -3.02 11.00
N THR A 10 0.13 -2.34 12.11
CA THR A 10 -0.02 -0.88 12.17
C THR A 10 0.88 -0.20 11.15
N LYS A 11 2.16 -0.57 11.06
CA LYS A 11 3.08 -0.01 10.06
C LYS A 11 2.71 -0.37 8.63
N LEU A 12 2.15 -1.56 8.41
CA LEU A 12 1.59 -1.93 7.10
C LEU A 12 0.51 -0.92 6.67
N VAL A 13 -0.48 -0.66 7.54
CA VAL A 13 -1.58 0.27 7.26
C VAL A 13 -1.10 1.72 7.15
N GLU A 14 -0.23 2.16 8.05
CA GLU A 14 0.34 3.52 8.00
C GLU A 14 1.09 3.76 6.70
N ASN A 15 1.88 2.79 6.22
CA ASN A 15 2.60 2.94 4.96
C ASN A 15 1.64 2.96 3.75
N ILE A 16 0.58 2.14 3.75
CA ILE A 16 -0.46 2.15 2.69
C ILE A 16 -1.18 3.51 2.68
N SER A 17 -1.50 4.06 3.86
CA SER A 17 -2.08 5.39 3.97
C SER A 17 -1.11 6.47 3.51
N TYR A 18 0.17 6.36 3.88
CA TYR A 18 1.21 7.31 3.48
C TYR A 18 1.44 7.33 1.97
N SER A 19 1.24 6.22 1.26
CA SER A 19 1.40 6.19 -0.20
C SER A 19 0.45 7.12 -0.96
N GLN A 20 -0.59 7.60 -0.28
CA GLN A 20 -1.54 8.59 -0.80
C GLN A 20 -0.93 10.01 -0.87
N THR A 21 0.18 10.29 -0.17
CA THR A 21 0.88 11.60 -0.25
C THR A 21 1.56 11.85 -1.58
N LEU A 22 2.10 10.79 -2.17
CA LEU A 22 2.94 10.88 -3.37
C LEU A 22 2.13 10.84 -4.66
N PHE A 23 0.82 10.60 -4.56
CA PHE A 23 -0.07 10.57 -5.72
C PHE A 23 -0.02 11.86 -6.54
N LEU A 24 0.41 13.01 -6.00
CA LEU A 24 0.04 14.29 -6.62
C LEU A 24 0.96 15.52 -6.44
N SER A 25 2.08 15.45 -5.72
CA SER A 25 2.64 16.66 -5.09
C SER A 25 1.59 17.42 -4.23
N ASN A 26 0.50 16.73 -3.87
CA ASN A 26 -0.61 17.21 -3.05
C ASN A 26 -0.75 16.25 -1.87
N PRO A 27 -0.21 16.59 -0.68
CA PRO A 27 -0.25 15.71 0.49
C PRO A 27 -1.66 15.54 1.05
N TYR A 28 -2.64 16.27 0.50
CA TYR A 28 -3.97 16.43 1.06
C TYR A 28 -4.72 15.12 1.37
N PRO A 29 -4.79 14.09 0.50
CA PRO A 29 -5.54 12.88 0.83
C PRO A 29 -5.06 12.18 2.11
N TYR A 30 -3.75 12.07 2.28
CA TYR A 30 -3.15 11.50 3.48
C TYR A 30 -3.30 12.41 4.71
N GLU A 31 -3.09 13.73 4.54
CA GLU A 31 -3.30 14.69 5.63
C GLU A 31 -4.73 14.67 6.14
N HIS A 32 -5.70 14.53 5.23
CA HIS A 32 -7.10 14.35 5.54
C HIS A 32 -7.31 13.07 6.38
N SER A 33 -6.83 11.90 5.93
CA SER A 33 -6.95 10.65 6.70
C SER A 33 -6.26 10.72 8.08
N LEU A 34 -5.14 11.43 8.18
CA LEU A 34 -4.48 11.70 9.48
C LEU A 34 -5.35 12.54 10.41
N LYS A 35 -5.97 13.61 9.91
CA LYS A 35 -6.85 14.47 10.69
C LYS A 35 -8.13 13.75 11.11
N VAL A 36 -8.74 12.98 10.20
CA VAL A 36 -9.89 12.13 10.49
C VAL A 36 -9.54 11.11 11.58
N SER A 37 -8.39 10.43 11.46
CA SER A 37 -7.95 9.48 12.48
C SER A 37 -7.68 10.14 13.84
N PHE A 38 -7.15 11.36 13.88
CA PHE A 38 -6.97 12.11 15.12
C PHE A 38 -8.28 12.47 15.80
N ILE A 39 -9.25 13.02 15.05
CA ILE A 39 -10.58 13.34 15.59
C ILE A 39 -11.27 12.07 16.11
N ALA A 40 -11.25 11.00 15.32
CA ALA A 40 -11.82 9.71 15.68
C ALA A 40 -11.16 9.12 16.94
N ASN A 41 -9.84 9.21 17.06
CA ASN A 41 -9.09 8.73 18.21
C ASN A 41 -9.46 9.51 19.49
N LEU A 42 -9.55 10.84 19.44
CA LEU A 42 -9.97 11.65 20.59
C LEU A 42 -11.38 11.27 21.05
N ILE A 43 -12.33 11.18 20.12
CA ILE A 43 -13.72 10.75 20.41
C ILE A 43 -13.73 9.37 21.06
N SER A 44 -12.99 8.40 20.51
CA SER A 44 -12.98 7.03 21.02
C SER A 44 -12.44 6.91 22.45
N ARG A 45 -11.48 7.77 22.84
CA ARG A 45 -10.94 7.82 24.20
C ARG A 45 -11.95 8.40 25.17
N GLU A 46 -12.62 9.48 24.79
CA GLU A 46 -13.67 10.10 25.60
C GLU A 46 -14.87 9.16 25.79
N MET A 47 -15.24 8.43 24.74
CA MET A 47 -16.25 7.37 24.79
C MET A 47 -15.78 6.09 25.52
N LYS A 48 -14.51 6.05 25.96
CA LYS A 48 -13.90 4.92 26.68
C LYS A 48 -14.00 3.59 25.92
N LEU A 49 -13.84 3.62 24.59
CA LEU A 49 -13.82 2.40 23.79
C LEU A 49 -12.64 1.50 24.17
N GLU A 50 -12.84 0.19 24.00
CA GLU A 50 -11.82 -0.81 24.27
C GLU A 50 -10.58 -0.58 23.41
N LYS A 51 -9.41 -0.96 23.93
CA LYS A 51 -8.13 -0.77 23.24
C LYS A 51 -8.13 -1.38 21.83
N SER A 52 -8.68 -2.58 21.67
CA SER A 52 -8.80 -3.26 20.36
C SER A 52 -9.64 -2.45 19.37
N GLN A 53 -10.79 -1.92 19.82
CA GLN A 53 -11.68 -1.07 19.02
C GLN A 53 -11.01 0.24 18.62
N ARG A 54 -10.23 0.87 19.51
CA ARG A 54 -9.47 2.08 19.17
C ARG A 54 -8.42 1.82 18.10
N ILE A 55 -7.72 0.69 18.17
CA ILE A 55 -6.78 0.30 17.10
C ILE A 55 -7.54 0.06 15.79
N ASP A 56 -8.65 -0.69 15.79
CA ASP A 56 -9.45 -0.90 14.57
C ASP A 56 -9.95 0.42 13.97
N LEU A 57 -10.39 1.35 14.81
CA LEU A 57 -10.83 2.67 14.39
C LEU A 57 -9.69 3.48 13.77
N TYR A 58 -8.51 3.48 14.39
CA TYR A 58 -7.33 4.14 13.87
C TYR A 58 -6.93 3.59 12.50
N LEU A 59 -6.79 2.27 12.37
CA LEU A 59 -6.40 1.64 11.11
C LEU A 59 -7.44 1.87 10.02
N SER A 60 -8.73 1.79 10.37
CA SER A 60 -9.82 2.01 9.41
C SER A 60 -9.94 3.47 8.98
N SER A 61 -9.72 4.43 9.89
CA SER A 61 -9.74 5.86 9.54
C SER A 61 -8.56 6.27 8.65
N LEU A 62 -7.41 5.62 8.75
CA LEU A 62 -6.30 5.84 7.82
C LEU A 62 -6.56 5.34 6.40
N LEU A 63 -7.44 4.34 6.25
CA LEU A 63 -7.72 3.68 4.97
C LEU A 63 -9.14 3.94 4.44
N HIS A 64 -9.96 4.77 5.11
CA HIS A 64 -11.39 4.88 4.78
C HIS A 64 -11.66 5.28 3.31
N ASP A 65 -10.77 6.08 2.73
CA ASP A 65 -10.84 6.54 1.34
C ASP A 65 -10.03 5.69 0.34
N ILE A 66 -9.45 4.55 0.75
CA ILE A 66 -8.54 3.76 -0.10
C ILE A 66 -9.17 3.33 -1.43
N GLY A 67 -10.49 3.07 -1.46
CA GLY A 67 -11.21 2.70 -2.68
C GLY A 67 -11.33 3.81 -3.71
N ALA A 68 -11.26 5.07 -3.30
CA ALA A 68 -11.26 6.22 -4.20
C ALA A 68 -9.87 6.43 -4.85
N LEU A 69 -8.82 5.94 -4.19
CA LEU A 69 -7.42 6.21 -4.54
C LEU A 69 -6.78 5.14 -5.42
N LEU A 70 -7.29 3.92 -5.42
CA LEU A 70 -6.77 2.80 -6.21
C LEU A 70 -7.65 2.42 -7.41
N SER A 71 -8.60 3.29 -7.79
CA SER A 71 -9.47 3.10 -8.96
C SER A 71 -9.22 4.16 -10.03
N GLU A 72 -9.88 4.05 -11.19
CA GLU A 72 -9.90 5.09 -12.24
C GLU A 72 -10.35 6.47 -11.70
N SER A 73 -11.10 6.47 -10.58
CA SER A 73 -11.48 7.69 -9.86
C SER A 73 -10.33 8.39 -9.13
N SER A 74 -9.15 7.75 -9.03
CA SER A 74 -7.91 8.39 -8.58
C SER A 74 -7.59 9.60 -9.44
N TYR A 75 -7.74 9.51 -10.77
CA TYR A 75 -7.61 10.63 -11.70
C TYR A 75 -8.57 11.80 -11.38
N LEU A 76 -9.79 11.50 -10.92
CA LEU A 76 -10.74 12.53 -10.50
C LEU A 76 -10.33 13.20 -9.18
N LEU A 77 -9.71 12.45 -8.25
CA LEU A 77 -9.03 13.04 -7.09
C LEU A 77 -7.86 13.93 -7.52
N GLU A 78 -7.10 13.53 -8.55
CA GLU A 78 -5.98 14.31 -9.07
C GLU A 78 -6.41 15.68 -9.61
N LEU A 79 -7.60 15.74 -10.22
CA LEU A 79 -8.20 16.98 -10.71
C LEU A 79 -8.94 17.81 -9.63
N ASN A 80 -8.84 17.45 -8.34
CA ASN A 80 -9.61 18.03 -7.23
C ASN A 80 -11.14 17.92 -7.42
N LYS A 81 -11.61 16.93 -8.17
CA LYS A 81 -13.03 16.69 -8.46
C LYS A 81 -13.64 15.66 -7.52
N ARG A 82 -13.33 15.72 -6.23
CA ARG A 82 -13.90 14.82 -5.18
C ARG A 82 -15.42 14.69 -5.24
N LYS A 83 -16.13 15.76 -5.60
CA LYS A 83 -17.61 15.78 -5.73
C LYS A 83 -18.16 14.92 -6.87
N GLU A 84 -17.31 14.53 -7.82
CA GLU A 84 -17.67 13.67 -8.96
C GLU A 84 -17.49 12.17 -8.61
N ILE A 85 -16.91 11.84 -7.45
CA ILE A 85 -16.73 10.47 -6.99
C ILE A 85 -18.03 9.99 -6.35
N ASN A 86 -18.53 8.84 -6.81
CA ASN A 86 -19.68 8.22 -6.18
C ASN A 86 -19.26 7.66 -4.80
N VAL A 87 -19.71 8.34 -3.75
CA VAL A 87 -19.39 8.09 -2.34
C VAL A 87 -19.69 6.64 -1.90
N GLN A 88 -20.76 6.04 -2.41
CA GLN A 88 -21.09 4.64 -2.06
C GLN A 88 -20.19 3.65 -2.81
N ASN A 89 -19.75 4.01 -4.02
CA ASN A 89 -18.88 3.14 -4.80
C ASN A 89 -17.48 3.05 -4.17
N HIS A 90 -16.91 4.14 -3.64
CA HIS A 90 -15.55 4.06 -3.09
C HIS A 90 -15.47 3.28 -1.77
N ALA A 91 -16.46 3.42 -0.90
CA ALA A 91 -16.53 2.62 0.33
C ALA A 91 -16.60 1.11 0.00
N TYR A 92 -17.40 0.75 -1.01
CA TYR A 92 -17.49 -0.63 -1.48
C TYR A 92 -16.20 -1.09 -2.17
N SER A 93 -15.59 -0.27 -3.03
CA SER A 93 -14.29 -0.58 -3.64
C SER A 93 -13.21 -0.79 -2.58
N GLY A 94 -13.16 0.04 -1.54
CA GLY A 94 -12.23 -0.14 -0.41
C GLY A 94 -12.47 -1.46 0.33
N TYR A 95 -13.73 -1.84 0.52
CA TYR A 95 -14.07 -3.16 1.07
C TYR A 95 -13.58 -4.32 0.18
N GLU A 96 -13.82 -4.27 -1.12
CA GLU A 96 -13.38 -5.32 -2.05
C GLU A 96 -11.86 -5.47 -2.09
N LEU A 97 -11.11 -4.36 -1.99
CA LEU A 97 -9.64 -4.37 -1.94
C LEU A 97 -9.10 -5.01 -0.66
N LEU A 98 -9.75 -4.76 0.48
CA LEU A 98 -9.19 -5.13 1.78
C LEU A 98 -9.71 -6.45 2.35
N ARG A 99 -10.92 -6.90 1.97
CA ARG A 99 -11.57 -8.06 2.63
C ARG A 99 -10.80 -9.38 2.53
N ASP A 100 -9.99 -9.54 1.48
CA ASP A 100 -9.22 -10.76 1.19
C ASP A 100 -7.76 -10.65 1.68
N ILE A 101 -7.39 -9.52 2.29
CA ILE A 101 -6.08 -9.36 2.96
C ILE A 101 -6.20 -9.96 4.37
N PRO A 102 -5.33 -10.92 4.75
CA PRO A 102 -5.33 -11.45 6.11
C PRO A 102 -5.31 -10.35 7.17
N PHE A 103 -6.11 -10.51 8.23
CA PHE A 103 -6.26 -9.57 9.36
C PHE A 103 -7.01 -8.25 9.05
N PHE A 104 -7.53 -8.07 7.83
CA PHE A 104 -8.20 -6.83 7.41
C PHE A 104 -9.72 -6.97 7.32
N ASP A 105 -10.31 -8.13 7.64
CA ASP A 105 -11.74 -8.40 7.58
C ASP A 105 -12.57 -7.35 8.34
N LYS A 106 -12.14 -7.01 9.55
CA LYS A 106 -12.81 -6.01 10.38
C LYS A 106 -12.63 -4.60 9.85
N ILE A 107 -11.42 -4.26 9.39
CA ILE A 107 -11.10 -2.97 8.77
C ILE A 107 -11.96 -2.76 7.53
N ALA A 108 -12.00 -3.75 6.63
CA ALA A 108 -12.81 -3.74 5.42
C ALA A 108 -14.30 -3.53 5.74
N SER A 109 -14.83 -4.24 6.74
CA SER A 109 -16.22 -4.10 7.16
C SER A 109 -16.56 -2.70 7.72
N ILE A 110 -15.64 -2.10 8.48
CA ILE A 110 -15.80 -0.72 8.97
C ILE A 110 -15.82 0.26 7.79
N ILE A 111 -14.88 0.12 6.86
CA ILE A 111 -14.77 0.97 5.67
C ILE A 111 -15.99 0.84 4.77
N LYS A 112 -16.49 -0.38 4.53
CA LYS A 112 -17.72 -0.58 3.72
C LYS A 112 -18.89 0.29 4.17
N ASN A 113 -18.99 0.53 5.47
CA ASN A 113 -20.13 1.18 6.09
C ASN A 113 -19.88 2.64 6.53
N HIS A 114 -18.71 3.22 6.25
CA HIS A 114 -18.34 4.53 6.79
C HIS A 114 -19.19 5.70 6.26
N HIS A 115 -19.92 5.55 5.14
CA HIS A 115 -20.89 6.54 4.65
C HIS A 115 -22.35 6.21 4.99
N ASN A 116 -22.60 5.14 5.75
CA ASN A 116 -23.96 4.69 6.06
C ASN A 116 -24.39 5.16 7.45
N GLU A 117 -25.15 6.26 7.52
CA GLU A 117 -25.68 6.80 8.80
C GLU A 117 -26.51 5.78 9.60
N ASN A 118 -27.15 4.82 8.92
CA ASN A 118 -28.01 3.80 9.51
C ASN A 118 -27.24 2.53 9.93
N THR A 119 -25.92 2.49 9.75
CA THR A 119 -25.10 1.34 10.14
C THR A 119 -25.19 1.05 11.63
N GLN A 120 -25.19 -0.23 11.99
CA GLN A 120 -25.05 -0.65 13.40
C GLN A 120 -23.59 -0.65 13.87
N ASN A 121 -22.64 -0.47 12.95
CA ASN A 121 -21.22 -0.39 13.29
C ASN A 121 -20.89 1.00 13.89
N SER A 122 -20.65 1.05 15.20
CA SER A 122 -20.32 2.29 15.90
C SER A 122 -19.02 2.92 15.42
N LEU A 123 -18.02 2.13 15.02
CA LEU A 123 -16.73 2.65 14.53
C LEU A 123 -16.90 3.35 13.18
N SER A 124 -17.72 2.78 12.28
CA SER A 124 -18.07 3.43 11.01
C SER A 124 -18.74 4.79 11.21
N LYS A 125 -19.62 4.93 12.23
CA LYS A 125 -20.24 6.21 12.57
C LYS A 125 -19.26 7.24 13.11
N ILE A 126 -18.27 6.80 13.89
CA ILE A 126 -17.21 7.70 14.38
C ILE A 126 -16.36 8.20 13.20
N ILE A 127 -16.03 7.33 12.24
CA ILE A 127 -15.32 7.75 11.02
C ILE A 127 -16.16 8.74 10.21
N LEU A 128 -17.44 8.43 9.97
CA LEU A 128 -18.36 9.35 9.27
C LEU A 128 -18.40 10.72 9.91
N PHE A 129 -18.55 10.76 11.24
CA PHE A 129 -18.58 12.01 11.99
C PHE A 129 -17.24 12.75 11.86
N ALA A 130 -16.11 12.06 12.03
CA ALA A 130 -14.79 12.66 11.96
C ALA A 130 -14.44 13.19 10.55
N ASP A 131 -14.84 12.47 9.50
CA ASP A 131 -14.72 12.86 8.10
C ASP A 131 -15.48 14.16 7.82
N GLU A 132 -16.78 14.21 8.17
CA GLU A 132 -17.61 15.41 8.02
C GLU A 132 -17.01 16.62 8.77
N ILE A 133 -16.50 16.41 9.98
CA ILE A 133 -15.86 17.49 10.76
C ILE A 133 -14.58 17.99 10.09
N GLU A 134 -13.71 17.11 9.60
CA GLU A 134 -12.49 17.52 8.87
C GLU A 134 -12.85 18.33 7.62
N VAL A 135 -13.82 17.85 6.84
CA VAL A 135 -14.28 18.53 5.61
C VAL A 135 -14.86 19.91 5.91
N LEU A 136 -15.63 20.05 6.99
CA LEU A 136 -16.15 21.34 7.45
C LEU A 136 -15.03 22.30 7.81
N ILE A 137 -14.02 21.82 8.56
CA ILE A 137 -12.88 22.61 9.03
C ILE A 137 -12.01 23.07 7.87
N ARG A 138 -11.80 22.21 6.88
CA ARG A 138 -11.05 22.59 5.69
C ARG A 138 -11.71 23.69 4.87
N ASN A 139 -13.04 23.62 4.72
CA ASN A 139 -13.77 24.54 3.85
C ASN A 139 -14.09 25.89 4.50
N SER A 140 -13.85 26.03 5.80
CA SER A 140 -14.10 27.24 6.57
C SER A 140 -12.82 27.55 7.35
N ASN A 141 -12.13 28.65 7.07
CA ASN A 141 -10.93 29.08 7.81
C ASN A 141 -11.27 29.41 9.29
N PHE A 142 -11.62 28.41 10.08
CA PHE A 142 -12.04 28.60 11.46
C PHE A 142 -10.86 29.06 12.28
N THR A 143 -11.13 30.06 13.11
CA THR A 143 -10.16 30.59 14.07
C THR A 143 -10.53 30.23 15.51
N SER A 144 -11.64 29.49 15.71
CA SER A 144 -12.23 29.23 17.01
C SER A 144 -12.83 27.84 17.10
N THR A 145 -12.49 27.12 18.17
CA THR A 145 -13.10 25.83 18.54
C THR A 145 -14.61 25.95 18.73
N ARG A 146 -15.11 27.09 19.23
CA ARG A 146 -16.56 27.31 19.42
C ARG A 146 -17.33 27.31 18.11
N GLU A 147 -16.76 27.85 17.04
CA GLU A 147 -17.41 27.87 15.72
C GLU A 147 -17.53 26.46 15.14
N ILE A 148 -16.47 25.66 15.30
CA ILE A 148 -16.44 24.26 14.90
C ILE A 148 -17.50 23.48 15.68
N GLN A 149 -17.52 23.63 17.01
CA GLN A 149 -18.50 22.99 17.89
C GLN A 149 -19.94 23.39 17.55
N ALA A 150 -20.21 24.67 17.31
CA ALA A 150 -21.54 25.15 16.95
C ALA A 150 -22.02 24.55 15.62
N LYS A 151 -21.14 24.46 14.61
CA LYS A 151 -21.46 23.83 13.33
C LYS A 151 -21.66 22.32 13.47
N ALA A 152 -20.76 21.63 14.18
CA ALA A 152 -20.92 20.20 14.49
C ALA A 152 -22.28 19.94 15.17
N PHE A 153 -22.61 20.72 16.20
CA PHE A 153 -23.89 20.62 16.88
C PHE A 153 -25.06 20.88 15.93
N SER A 154 -25.00 21.91 15.08
CA SER A 154 -26.07 22.20 14.13
C SER A 154 -26.36 21.06 13.15
N ILE A 155 -25.35 20.29 12.74
CA ILE A 155 -25.45 19.19 11.77
C ILE A 155 -25.93 17.90 12.44
N PHE A 156 -25.46 17.61 13.66
CA PHE A 156 -25.65 16.31 14.30
C PHE A 156 -26.67 16.30 15.45
N LYS A 157 -27.13 17.46 15.97
CA LYS A 157 -28.04 17.52 17.14
C LYS A 157 -29.33 16.72 17.00
N ASP A 158 -29.88 16.64 15.78
CA ASP A 158 -31.16 15.97 15.52
C ASP A 158 -30.94 14.50 15.09
N LYS A 159 -29.69 14.05 14.95
CA LYS A 159 -29.34 12.69 14.58
C LYS A 159 -29.10 11.86 15.83
N ALA A 160 -30.16 11.24 16.36
CA ALA A 160 -30.13 10.49 17.63
C ALA A 160 -29.01 9.44 17.71
N SER A 161 -28.67 8.78 16.58
CA SER A 161 -27.60 7.79 16.48
C SER A 161 -26.17 8.34 16.65
N PHE A 162 -26.00 9.66 16.62
CA PHE A 162 -24.71 10.35 16.78
C PHE A 162 -24.61 11.12 18.09
N LYS A 163 -25.62 11.06 18.97
CA LYS A 163 -25.66 11.85 20.20
C LYS A 163 -24.39 11.65 21.05
N ASP A 164 -24.03 10.41 21.34
CA ASP A 164 -22.86 10.11 22.19
C ASP A 164 -21.54 10.51 21.51
N ILE A 165 -21.48 10.43 20.18
CA ILE A 165 -20.31 10.85 19.38
C ILE A 165 -20.18 12.38 19.42
N LEU A 166 -21.30 13.10 19.25
CA LEU A 166 -21.35 14.55 19.33
C LEU A 166 -20.97 15.04 20.73
N ASP A 167 -21.53 14.45 21.79
CA ASP A 167 -21.20 14.81 23.17
C ASP A 167 -19.71 14.60 23.47
N ALA A 168 -19.14 13.47 23.02
CA ALA A 168 -17.71 13.20 23.12
C ALA A 168 -16.87 14.22 22.34
N PHE A 169 -17.24 14.53 21.10
CA PHE A 169 -16.56 15.54 20.29
C PHE A 169 -16.58 16.92 20.95
N LEU A 170 -17.73 17.36 21.44
CA LEU A 170 -17.88 18.63 22.16
C LEU A 170 -17.05 18.65 23.45
N SER A 171 -16.80 17.50 24.07
CA SER A 171 -15.92 17.40 25.24
C SER A 171 -14.45 17.59 24.90
N VAL A 172 -13.96 16.90 23.87
CA VAL A 172 -12.52 16.89 23.49
C VAL A 172 -12.08 18.12 22.70
N SER A 173 -13.01 18.87 22.11
CA SER A 173 -12.72 20.04 21.28
C SER A 173 -12.88 21.39 22.02
N LYS A 174 -13.00 21.40 23.35
CA LYS A 174 -13.30 22.64 24.13
C LYS A 174 -12.18 23.66 24.13
N ASN A 175 -10.93 23.22 24.03
CA ASN A 175 -9.73 24.03 24.22
C ASN A 175 -8.92 24.14 22.94
N ASP A 176 -8.18 25.25 22.82
CA ASP A 176 -7.43 25.62 21.61
C ASP A 176 -6.37 24.57 21.23
N TYR A 177 -5.97 23.72 22.17
CA TYR A 177 -5.14 22.54 21.93
C TYR A 177 -5.64 21.72 20.72
N PHE A 178 -6.94 21.41 20.67
CA PHE A 178 -7.53 20.66 19.57
C PHE A 178 -7.24 21.33 18.21
N LEU A 179 -7.46 22.63 18.12
CA LEU A 179 -7.28 23.40 16.89
C LEU A 179 -5.81 23.53 16.50
N PHE A 180 -4.92 23.74 17.48
CA PHE A 180 -3.48 23.86 17.23
C PHE A 180 -2.87 22.57 16.70
N ILE A 181 -3.26 21.42 17.25
CA ILE A 181 -2.84 20.12 16.73
C ILE A 181 -3.42 19.94 15.33
N LEU A 182 -4.74 20.10 15.14
CA LEU A 182 -5.40 19.81 13.86
C LEU A 182 -4.85 20.64 12.68
N ASN A 183 -4.40 21.86 12.95
CA ASN A 183 -3.80 22.75 11.94
C ASN A 183 -2.32 22.44 11.64
N ASN A 184 -1.70 21.51 12.37
CA ASN A 184 -0.33 21.08 12.15
C ASN A 184 -0.26 19.56 11.95
N VAL A 185 -0.11 19.14 10.70
CA VAL A 185 -0.09 17.71 10.31
C VAL A 185 1.01 16.93 11.03
N GLU A 186 2.16 17.52 11.30
CA GLU A 186 3.24 16.83 12.02
C GLU A 186 2.86 16.58 13.49
N GLU A 187 2.15 17.51 14.12
CA GLU A 187 1.60 17.30 15.46
C GLU A 187 0.46 16.27 15.44
N VAL A 188 -0.41 16.28 14.41
CA VAL A 188 -1.43 15.23 14.21
C VAL A 188 -0.79 13.84 14.14
N LYS A 189 0.29 13.67 13.36
CA LYS A 189 1.02 12.41 13.27
C LYS A 189 1.55 11.97 14.63
N LYS A 190 2.23 12.88 15.33
CA LYS A 190 2.82 12.62 16.66
C LYS A 190 1.75 12.23 17.68
N GLU A 191 0.64 12.96 17.71
CA GLU A 191 -0.49 12.64 18.57
C GLU A 191 -1.05 11.27 18.25
N ASN A 192 -1.37 10.97 16.98
CA ASN A 192 -1.85 9.65 16.58
C ASN A 192 -0.92 8.51 17.02
N SER A 193 0.39 8.63 16.80
CA SER A 193 1.37 7.63 17.23
C SER A 193 1.48 7.50 18.76
N SER A 194 1.20 8.56 19.52
CA SER A 194 1.19 8.50 20.99
C SER A 194 -0.09 7.87 21.56
N LEU A 195 -1.18 7.91 20.80
CA LEU A 195 -2.51 7.51 21.25
C LEU A 195 -2.82 6.04 21.00
N ILE A 196 -2.10 5.40 20.08
CA ILE A 196 -2.37 4.04 19.61
C ILE A 196 -1.11 3.18 19.72
N GLU A 197 -1.28 1.98 20.27
CA GLU A 197 -0.21 0.97 20.28
C GLU A 197 -0.23 0.16 18.98
N ASP A 198 0.96 -0.25 18.53
CA ASP A 198 1.12 -1.09 17.35
C ASP A 198 0.44 -2.46 17.52
N ARG A 199 -0.29 -2.88 16.49
CA ARG A 199 -0.81 -4.24 16.34
C ARG A 199 0.25 -5.10 15.67
N PHE A 200 0.58 -6.21 16.33
CA PHE A 200 1.49 -7.21 15.78
C PHE A 200 0.78 -8.53 15.61
N GLU A 201 1.06 -9.21 14.49
CA GLU A 201 0.62 -10.57 14.22
C GLU A 201 1.82 -11.50 14.14
N ILE A 202 1.65 -12.73 14.63
CA ILE A 202 2.70 -13.76 14.62
C ILE A 202 2.34 -14.75 13.51
N LEU A 203 3.12 -14.74 12.43
CA LEU A 203 2.83 -15.50 11.22
C LEU A 203 3.81 -16.66 11.04
N SER A 204 3.29 -17.81 10.60
CA SER A 204 4.12 -18.83 9.96
C SER A 204 4.62 -18.32 8.59
N ASN A 205 5.60 -19.01 7.99
CA ASN A 205 6.04 -18.67 6.63
C ASN A 205 4.90 -18.76 5.60
N GLU A 206 4.00 -19.74 5.77
CA GLU A 206 2.84 -19.92 4.88
C GLU A 206 1.87 -18.74 5.01
N GLN A 207 1.51 -18.36 6.24
CA GLN A 207 0.64 -17.20 6.49
C GLN A 207 1.26 -15.88 6.01
N LEU A 208 2.60 -15.75 6.10
CA LEU A 208 3.30 -14.60 5.55
C LEU A 208 3.25 -14.58 4.02
N GLY A 209 3.40 -15.73 3.37
CA GLY A 209 3.23 -15.88 1.92
C GLY A 209 1.82 -15.51 1.47
N ASP A 210 0.79 -15.96 2.18
CA ASP A 210 -0.61 -15.60 1.90
C ASP A 210 -0.87 -14.11 2.05
N LEU A 211 -0.34 -13.50 3.12
CA LEU A 211 -0.43 -12.05 3.31
C LEU A 211 0.26 -11.29 2.17
N ALA A 212 1.48 -11.69 1.81
CA ALA A 212 2.25 -11.10 0.72
C ALA A 212 1.50 -11.19 -0.62
N LYS A 213 0.95 -12.37 -0.93
CA LYS A 213 0.16 -12.61 -2.14
C LYS A 213 -1.11 -11.75 -2.20
N SER A 214 -1.86 -11.65 -1.09
CA SER A 214 -3.04 -10.79 -1.03
C SER A 214 -2.70 -9.31 -1.13
N ILE A 215 -1.58 -8.86 -0.56
CA ILE A 215 -1.08 -7.49 -0.72
C ILE A 215 -0.74 -7.20 -2.20
N ALA A 216 0.01 -8.10 -2.84
CA ALA A 216 0.38 -7.96 -4.25
C ALA A 216 -0.86 -7.83 -5.13
N LYS A 217 -1.78 -8.79 -5.02
CA LYS A 217 -3.01 -8.84 -5.81
C LYS A 217 -3.91 -7.61 -5.58
N ASN A 218 -4.14 -7.25 -4.33
CA ASN A 218 -5.20 -6.29 -4.00
C ASN A 218 -4.72 -4.85 -3.87
N LEU A 219 -3.41 -4.59 -3.73
CA LEU A 219 -2.87 -3.24 -3.60
C LEU A 219 -1.96 -2.84 -4.76
N VAL A 220 -1.08 -3.75 -5.20
CA VAL A 220 -0.11 -3.47 -6.28
C VAL A 220 -0.79 -3.66 -7.63
N ASP A 221 -1.22 -4.88 -7.92
CA ASP A 221 -1.81 -5.26 -9.20
C ASP A 221 -3.16 -4.55 -9.44
N ALA A 222 -3.88 -4.18 -8.38
CA ALA A 222 -5.13 -3.43 -8.47
C ALA A 222 -4.93 -1.99 -8.99
N LYS A 223 -3.73 -1.43 -8.85
CA LYS A 223 -3.44 -0.04 -9.21
C LYS A 223 -3.13 0.14 -10.69
N SER A 224 -2.70 -0.91 -11.37
CA SER A 224 -2.25 -0.86 -12.77
C SER A 224 -2.78 -2.05 -13.54
N GLU A 225 -3.53 -1.79 -14.62
CA GLU A 225 -4.03 -2.85 -15.49
C GLU A 225 -2.88 -3.64 -16.11
N PHE A 226 -1.72 -3.00 -16.33
CA PHE A 226 -0.52 -3.62 -16.88
C PHE A 226 0.18 -4.58 -15.92
N THR A 227 -0.01 -4.40 -14.62
CA THR A 227 0.58 -5.26 -13.59
C THR A 227 -0.31 -6.41 -13.19
N LYS A 228 -1.51 -6.55 -13.77
CA LYS A 228 -2.42 -7.65 -13.44
C LYS A 228 -1.72 -9.00 -13.67
N LEU A 229 -1.51 -9.76 -12.58
CA LEU A 229 -0.78 -11.04 -12.53
C LEU A 229 0.76 -10.94 -12.62
N HIS A 230 1.33 -9.75 -12.85
CA HIS A 230 2.79 -9.56 -12.94
C HIS A 230 3.51 -10.06 -11.69
N SER A 231 3.04 -9.64 -10.52
CA SER A 231 3.61 -10.06 -9.25
C SER A 231 3.64 -11.59 -9.12
N ILE A 232 2.60 -12.26 -9.61
CA ILE A 232 2.49 -13.73 -9.55
C ILE A 232 3.49 -14.39 -10.50
N ASP A 233 3.59 -13.90 -11.72
CA ASP A 233 4.47 -14.44 -12.74
C ASP A 233 5.97 -14.25 -12.43
N VAL A 234 6.35 -13.08 -11.91
CA VAL A 234 7.71 -12.85 -11.38
C VAL A 234 8.00 -13.84 -10.26
N THR A 235 7.06 -13.97 -9.31
CA THR A 235 7.22 -14.86 -8.15
C THR A 235 7.42 -16.31 -8.57
N TYR A 236 6.56 -16.86 -9.42
CA TYR A 236 6.68 -18.26 -9.84
C TYR A 236 7.86 -18.51 -10.78
N THR A 237 8.28 -17.50 -11.56
CA THR A 237 9.55 -17.56 -12.29
C THR A 237 10.72 -17.67 -11.33
N ALA A 238 10.81 -16.80 -10.32
CA ALA A 238 11.89 -16.78 -9.34
C ALA A 238 11.95 -18.09 -8.54
N VAL A 239 10.81 -18.59 -8.06
CA VAL A 239 10.72 -19.87 -7.35
C VAL A 239 11.16 -21.03 -8.25
N SER A 240 10.76 -21.03 -9.52
CA SER A 240 11.14 -22.09 -10.46
C SER A 240 12.63 -22.10 -10.76
N ILE A 241 13.23 -20.92 -10.96
CA ILE A 241 14.69 -20.77 -11.09
C ILE A 241 15.39 -21.30 -9.84
N ALA A 242 14.95 -20.90 -8.64
CA ALA A 242 15.55 -21.34 -7.39
C ALA A 242 15.50 -22.87 -7.22
N LYS A 243 14.37 -23.51 -7.58
CA LYS A 243 14.23 -24.97 -7.59
C LYS A 243 15.17 -25.64 -8.59
N THR A 244 15.28 -25.11 -9.80
CA THR A 244 16.22 -25.63 -10.83
C THR A 244 17.67 -25.56 -10.35
N MET A 245 18.02 -24.52 -9.60
CA MET A 245 19.34 -24.35 -9.00
C MET A 245 19.57 -25.21 -7.74
N GLY A 246 18.57 -25.98 -7.30
CA GLY A 246 18.70 -26.92 -6.19
C GLY A 246 18.55 -26.30 -4.80
N PHE A 247 17.98 -25.10 -4.68
CA PHE A 247 17.75 -24.48 -3.37
C PHE A 247 16.66 -25.21 -2.57
N PRO A 248 16.79 -25.29 -1.23
CA PRO A 248 15.84 -25.99 -0.40
C PRO A 248 14.47 -25.28 -0.35
N PRO A 249 13.39 -25.99 0.04
CA PRO A 249 12.04 -25.42 0.11
C PRO A 249 11.93 -24.16 0.97
N MET A 250 12.72 -24.05 2.04
CA MET A 250 12.72 -22.89 2.93
C MET A 250 13.18 -21.61 2.21
N ASP A 251 14.22 -21.70 1.38
CA ASP A 251 14.70 -20.54 0.61
C ASP A 251 13.75 -20.22 -0.54
N CYS A 252 13.10 -21.25 -1.12
CA CYS A 252 12.02 -21.05 -2.08
C CYS A 252 10.81 -20.32 -1.47
N GLN A 253 10.48 -20.53 -0.18
CA GLN A 253 9.42 -19.77 0.49
C GLN A 253 9.80 -18.30 0.72
N LYS A 254 11.07 -18.03 1.04
CA LYS A 254 11.56 -16.66 1.17
C LYS A 254 11.51 -15.92 -0.17
N ILE A 255 11.97 -16.56 -1.25
CA ILE A 255 11.93 -15.95 -2.58
C ILE A 255 10.50 -15.77 -3.08
N GLU A 256 9.58 -16.67 -2.71
CA GLU A 256 8.16 -16.54 -3.01
C GLU A 256 7.55 -15.30 -2.32
N THR A 257 7.78 -15.16 -1.01
CA THR A 257 7.31 -14.01 -0.23
C THR A 257 7.89 -12.70 -0.78
N ALA A 258 9.20 -12.68 -1.07
CA ALA A 258 9.87 -11.51 -1.64
C ALA A 258 9.35 -11.19 -3.05
N GLY A 259 9.06 -12.21 -3.86
CA GLY A 259 8.50 -12.05 -5.20
C GLY A 259 7.14 -11.37 -5.18
N PHE A 260 6.24 -11.73 -4.26
CA PHE A 260 4.95 -11.04 -4.15
C PHE A 260 5.11 -9.59 -3.69
N LEU A 261 6.17 -9.25 -2.95
CA LEU A 261 6.39 -7.93 -2.37
C LEU A 261 7.34 -7.02 -3.16
N HIS A 262 8.04 -7.53 -4.20
CA HIS A 262 9.11 -6.80 -4.89
C HIS A 262 8.66 -5.43 -5.41
N ASP A 263 7.40 -5.36 -5.84
CA ASP A 263 6.80 -4.19 -6.46
C ASP A 263 5.86 -3.40 -5.54
N ILE A 264 5.83 -3.68 -4.23
CA ILE A 264 4.92 -2.97 -3.31
C ILE A 264 5.10 -1.46 -3.36
N GLY A 265 6.30 -0.97 -3.65
CA GLY A 265 6.56 0.45 -3.84
C GLY A 265 5.81 1.12 -4.99
N LYS A 266 5.22 0.37 -5.94
CA LYS A 266 4.38 0.93 -7.01
C LYS A 266 3.14 1.63 -6.47
N ILE A 267 2.69 1.30 -5.26
CA ILE A 267 1.59 2.01 -4.59
C ILE A 267 1.91 3.49 -4.31
N PHE A 268 3.19 3.89 -4.35
CA PHE A 268 3.66 5.26 -4.20
C PHE A 268 3.82 6.02 -5.53
N ILE A 269 3.75 5.34 -6.68
CA ILE A 269 3.93 5.97 -7.99
C ILE A 269 2.62 6.61 -8.47
N PRO A 270 2.62 7.88 -8.92
CA PRO A 270 1.41 8.52 -9.46
C PRO A 270 0.75 7.71 -10.58
N TYR A 271 -0.58 7.67 -10.62
CA TYR A 271 -1.32 6.84 -11.59
C TYR A 271 -1.03 7.26 -13.03
N ASN A 272 -1.00 8.57 -13.30
CA ASN A 272 -0.66 9.13 -14.62
C ASN A 272 0.76 8.80 -15.12
N ILE A 273 1.69 8.47 -14.21
CA ILE A 273 3.05 8.00 -14.54
C ILE A 273 3.06 6.48 -14.70
N LEU A 274 2.36 5.77 -13.80
CA LEU A 274 2.30 4.31 -13.81
C LEU A 274 1.60 3.76 -15.06
N GLU A 275 0.49 4.37 -15.47
CA GLU A 275 -0.35 3.95 -16.59
C GLU A 275 -0.09 4.75 -17.89
N LYS A 276 1.01 5.51 -17.96
CA LYS A 276 1.27 6.36 -19.13
C LYS A 276 1.41 5.50 -20.41
N PRO A 277 0.62 5.77 -21.47
CA PRO A 277 0.68 4.99 -22.72
C PRO A 277 1.90 5.35 -23.58
N ASP A 278 2.45 6.55 -23.40
CA ASP A 278 3.63 7.07 -24.10
C ASP A 278 4.91 6.85 -23.30
N LYS A 279 6.05 7.14 -23.94
CA LYS A 279 7.35 7.14 -23.25
C LYS A 279 7.35 8.13 -22.08
N LEU A 280 7.89 7.68 -20.96
CA LEU A 280 8.17 8.52 -19.80
C LEU A 280 9.29 9.51 -20.13
N THR A 281 9.14 10.75 -19.68
CA THR A 281 10.20 11.76 -19.64
C THR A 281 11.26 11.36 -18.60
N GLU A 282 12.43 12.01 -18.62
CA GLU A 282 13.49 11.72 -17.64
C GLU A 282 13.04 11.92 -16.18
N ASN A 283 12.24 12.94 -15.92
CA ASN A 283 11.68 13.21 -14.59
C ASN A 283 10.66 12.14 -14.17
N GLU A 284 9.74 11.78 -15.07
CA GLU A 284 8.76 10.72 -14.81
C GLU A 284 9.46 9.36 -14.62
N TRP A 285 10.54 9.12 -15.35
CA TRP A 285 11.37 7.93 -15.19
C TRP A 285 12.07 7.90 -13.82
N LEU A 286 12.58 9.04 -13.34
CA LEU A 286 13.14 9.13 -11.98
C LEU A 286 12.08 8.81 -10.92
N ILE A 287 10.86 9.32 -11.09
CA ILE A 287 9.73 8.98 -10.21
C ILE A 287 9.43 7.49 -10.30
N MET A 288 9.29 6.92 -11.50
CA MET A 288 9.05 5.48 -11.69
C MET A 288 10.10 4.63 -10.98
N LYS A 289 11.40 4.91 -11.14
CA LYS A 289 12.48 4.17 -10.45
C LYS A 289 12.39 4.20 -8.93
N SER A 290 11.75 5.22 -8.36
CA SER A 290 11.64 5.35 -6.90
C SER A 290 10.81 4.25 -6.24
N HIS A 291 9.99 3.50 -7.00
CA HIS A 291 9.22 2.38 -6.44
C HIS A 291 10.12 1.36 -5.74
N VAL A 292 11.32 1.13 -6.24
CA VAL A 292 12.27 0.18 -5.64
C VAL A 292 12.76 0.65 -4.28
N TYR A 293 13.05 1.94 -4.16
CA TYR A 293 13.39 2.56 -2.88
C TYR A 293 12.19 2.51 -1.92
N TYR A 294 10.98 2.76 -2.42
CA TYR A 294 9.79 2.67 -1.58
C TYR A 294 9.45 1.24 -1.16
N THR A 295 9.73 0.22 -1.98
CA THR A 295 9.69 -1.19 -1.56
C THR A 295 10.61 -1.41 -0.37
N TYR A 296 11.88 -0.97 -0.47
CA TYR A 296 12.85 -1.08 0.63
C TYR A 296 12.38 -0.37 1.89
N SER A 297 12.00 0.90 1.78
CA SER A 297 11.59 1.72 2.92
C SER A 297 10.32 1.18 3.57
N PHE A 298 9.36 0.72 2.79
CA PHE A 298 8.09 0.16 3.27
C PHE A 298 8.31 -1.14 4.04
N LEU A 299 9.03 -2.09 3.45
CA LEU A 299 9.17 -3.43 4.01
C LEU A 299 10.03 -3.45 5.28
N ASN A 300 11.01 -2.55 5.39
CA ASN A 300 11.86 -2.42 6.58
C ASN A 300 11.09 -2.03 7.85
N THR A 301 9.93 -1.38 7.75
CA THR A 301 9.15 -0.98 8.94
C THR A 301 8.25 -2.11 9.47
N LEU A 302 8.09 -3.21 8.73
CA LEU A 302 7.13 -4.26 9.05
C LEU A 302 7.67 -5.32 10.02
N GLY A 303 8.97 -5.34 10.32
CA GLY A 303 9.60 -6.40 11.09
C GLY A 303 9.86 -7.69 10.28
N LEU A 304 9.94 -7.56 8.95
CA LEU A 304 10.29 -8.66 8.05
C LEU A 304 11.75 -9.09 8.20
N ASP A 305 12.04 -10.31 7.75
CA ASP A 305 13.41 -10.79 7.63
C ASP A 305 14.18 -9.92 6.62
N LYS A 306 15.37 -9.44 7.01
CA LYS A 306 16.19 -8.57 6.16
C LYS A 306 16.45 -9.21 4.79
N GLU A 307 16.64 -10.53 4.75
CA GLU A 307 16.87 -11.23 3.49
C GLU A 307 15.66 -11.12 2.53
N ILE A 308 14.42 -11.24 3.04
CA ILE A 308 13.21 -11.07 2.23
C ILE A 308 13.11 -9.63 1.72
N VAL A 309 13.38 -8.66 2.60
CA VAL A 309 13.38 -7.23 2.24
C VAL A 309 14.39 -6.96 1.14
N ASP A 310 15.63 -7.44 1.28
CA ASP A 310 16.68 -7.18 0.30
C ASP A 310 16.40 -7.87 -1.05
N ILE A 311 15.88 -9.12 -1.04
CA ILE A 311 15.49 -9.83 -2.28
C ILE A 311 14.41 -9.03 -3.02
N ALA A 312 13.38 -8.58 -2.30
CA ALA A 312 12.30 -7.78 -2.87
C ALA A 312 12.81 -6.42 -3.37
N SER A 313 13.80 -5.82 -2.72
CA SER A 313 14.18 -4.43 -2.94
C SER A 313 15.33 -4.22 -3.92
N PHE A 314 16.14 -5.24 -4.23
CA PHE A 314 17.31 -5.08 -5.11
C PHE A 314 17.11 -5.68 -6.50
N HIS A 315 15.87 -5.96 -6.89
CA HIS A 315 15.52 -6.59 -8.17
C HIS A 315 15.86 -5.75 -9.41
N HIS A 316 16.14 -4.45 -9.24
CA HIS A 316 16.61 -3.55 -10.30
C HIS A 316 18.11 -3.18 -10.22
N GLU A 317 18.85 -3.83 -9.33
CA GLU A 317 20.31 -3.70 -9.28
C GLU A 317 20.98 -4.57 -10.35
N ASN A 318 22.05 -4.05 -10.96
CA ASN A 318 22.83 -4.77 -11.98
C ASN A 318 24.18 -5.18 -11.40
N LEU A 319 24.72 -6.31 -11.85
CA LEU A 319 26.00 -6.83 -11.37
C LEU A 319 27.20 -5.88 -11.61
N ASP A 320 27.09 -4.98 -12.59
CA ASP A 320 28.09 -3.97 -12.94
C ASP A 320 27.96 -2.64 -12.17
N GLY A 321 26.99 -2.54 -11.25
CA GLY A 321 26.72 -1.30 -10.49
C GLY A 321 25.92 -0.25 -11.26
N SER A 322 25.50 -0.51 -12.50
CA SER A 322 24.70 0.42 -13.29
C SER A 322 23.21 0.42 -12.91
N GLY A 323 22.82 -0.40 -11.93
CA GLY A 323 21.45 -0.58 -11.47
C GLY A 323 20.98 0.55 -10.55
N TYR A 324 19.79 0.37 -9.97
CA TYR A 324 19.20 1.33 -9.04
C TYR A 324 18.40 0.61 -7.94
N PRO A 325 18.17 1.27 -6.78
CA PRO A 325 18.49 2.67 -6.44
C PRO A 325 19.85 2.89 -5.79
N PHE A 326 20.58 1.86 -5.38
CA PHE A 326 21.80 1.97 -4.59
C PHE A 326 23.09 1.77 -5.39
N GLY A 327 23.01 1.23 -6.61
CA GLY A 327 24.18 0.99 -7.46
C GLY A 327 25.04 -0.15 -6.93
N LEU A 328 24.38 -1.21 -6.43
CA LEU A 328 25.05 -2.39 -5.88
C LEU A 328 25.76 -3.16 -6.97
N THR A 329 26.88 -3.79 -6.62
CA THR A 329 27.66 -4.62 -7.54
C THR A 329 27.44 -6.10 -7.27
N SER A 330 28.00 -6.95 -8.14
CA SER A 330 28.01 -8.40 -7.92
C SER A 330 28.50 -8.85 -6.54
N ASN A 331 29.41 -8.11 -5.90
CA ASN A 331 29.91 -8.44 -4.56
C ASN A 331 28.89 -8.18 -3.44
N ASP A 332 27.93 -7.29 -3.69
CA ASP A 332 26.91 -6.89 -2.73
C ASP A 332 25.62 -7.74 -2.87
N LEU A 333 25.43 -8.36 -4.06
CA LEU A 333 24.22 -9.11 -4.42
C LEU A 333 24.41 -10.62 -4.24
N THR A 334 23.66 -11.18 -3.31
CA THR A 334 23.41 -12.62 -3.14
C THR A 334 22.71 -13.23 -4.35
N ILE A 335 22.76 -14.55 -4.45
CA ILE A 335 22.13 -15.28 -5.54
C ILE A 335 20.61 -15.07 -5.60
N PHE A 336 19.92 -14.88 -4.47
CA PHE A 336 18.47 -14.69 -4.45
C PHE A 336 18.04 -13.35 -5.03
N GLN A 337 18.81 -12.28 -4.79
CA GLN A 337 18.55 -10.97 -5.42
C GLN A 337 18.79 -11.04 -6.94
N ARG A 338 19.82 -11.77 -7.37
CA ARG A 338 20.08 -12.02 -8.80
C ARG A 338 18.97 -12.84 -9.46
N ILE A 339 18.43 -13.85 -8.76
CA ILE A 339 17.26 -14.62 -9.22
C ILE A 339 16.06 -13.70 -9.40
N MET A 340 15.77 -12.84 -8.43
CA MET A 340 14.64 -11.91 -8.52
C MET A 340 14.78 -10.95 -9.71
N ALA A 341 15.97 -10.36 -9.91
CA ALA A 341 16.23 -9.47 -11.03
C ALA A 341 16.02 -10.14 -12.39
N VAL A 342 16.54 -11.37 -12.57
CA VAL A 342 16.34 -12.12 -13.81
C VAL A 342 14.88 -12.52 -14.00
N ALA A 343 14.19 -12.92 -12.93
CA ALA A 343 12.79 -13.29 -12.97
C ALA A 343 11.89 -12.11 -13.38
N ASP A 344 12.14 -10.92 -12.83
CA ASP A 344 11.42 -9.70 -13.19
C ASP A 344 11.60 -9.36 -14.67
N ILE A 345 12.85 -9.32 -15.15
CA ILE A 345 13.13 -9.03 -16.57
C ILE A 345 12.50 -10.09 -17.48
N TYR A 346 12.62 -11.38 -17.15
CA TYR A 346 12.02 -12.45 -17.93
C TYR A 346 10.50 -12.30 -18.02
N ALA A 347 9.84 -12.07 -16.87
CA ALA A 347 8.40 -11.90 -16.83
C ALA A 347 7.96 -10.67 -17.64
N ALA A 348 8.63 -9.53 -17.46
CA ALA A 348 8.38 -8.31 -18.21
C ALA A 348 8.53 -8.48 -19.73
N LEU A 349 9.49 -9.29 -20.20
CA LEU A 349 9.70 -9.57 -21.63
C LEU A 349 8.59 -10.45 -22.22
N ARG A 350 8.04 -11.37 -21.42
CA ARG A 350 7.03 -12.35 -21.82
C ARG A 350 5.59 -11.82 -21.70
N GLN A 351 5.39 -10.73 -20.95
CA GLN A 351 4.11 -10.01 -20.86
C GLN A 351 3.74 -9.25 -22.13
N GLN A 352 2.43 -9.13 -22.37
CA GLN A 352 1.92 -8.17 -23.34
C GLN A 352 1.87 -6.79 -22.73
N ARG A 353 2.46 -5.80 -23.42
CA ARG A 353 2.44 -4.41 -23.00
C ARG A 353 1.79 -3.55 -24.09
N PRO A 354 1.07 -2.47 -23.77
CA PRO A 354 0.30 -1.69 -24.75
C PRO A 354 1.14 -1.16 -25.93
N TYR A 355 2.38 -0.80 -25.65
CA TYR A 355 3.33 -0.26 -26.61
C TYR A 355 4.12 -1.33 -27.39
N ARG A 356 3.93 -2.63 -27.10
CA ARG A 356 4.56 -3.74 -27.83
C ARG A 356 3.49 -4.60 -28.48
N LYS A 357 3.48 -4.63 -29.83
CA LYS A 357 2.48 -5.36 -30.62
C LYS A 357 2.41 -6.85 -30.28
N ASP A 358 3.56 -7.51 -30.08
CA ASP A 358 3.64 -8.97 -29.89
C ASP A 358 4.43 -9.34 -28.62
N ARG A 359 3.96 -10.37 -27.90
CA ARG A 359 4.66 -10.98 -26.77
C ARG A 359 5.91 -11.70 -27.28
N LEU A 360 7.01 -11.66 -26.54
CA LEU A 360 8.21 -12.42 -26.93
C LEU A 360 8.04 -13.90 -26.59
N GLY A 361 8.53 -14.78 -27.46
CA GLY A 361 8.67 -16.20 -27.18
C GLY A 361 9.66 -16.47 -26.04
N HIS A 362 9.65 -17.68 -25.49
CA HIS A 362 10.65 -18.09 -24.48
C HIS A 362 12.07 -17.89 -25.04
N ASN A 363 12.32 -18.39 -26.26
CA ASN A 363 13.62 -18.29 -26.91
C ASN A 363 14.08 -16.83 -27.11
N ASP A 364 13.18 -15.94 -27.53
CA ASP A 364 13.50 -14.53 -27.74
C ASP A 364 13.82 -13.83 -26.41
N ALA A 365 13.07 -14.14 -25.35
CA ALA A 365 13.33 -13.62 -24.01
C ALA A 365 14.69 -14.09 -23.47
N ILE A 366 15.03 -15.38 -23.64
CA ILE A 366 16.33 -15.93 -23.28
C ILE A 366 17.45 -15.27 -24.08
N GLU A 367 17.29 -15.05 -25.38
CA GLU A 367 18.32 -14.39 -26.20
C GLU A 367 18.64 -12.97 -25.69
N ILE A 368 17.61 -12.22 -25.28
CA ILE A 368 17.79 -10.88 -24.68
C ILE A 368 18.52 -10.99 -23.34
N LEU A 369 18.11 -11.91 -22.47
CA LEU A 369 18.75 -12.13 -21.17
C LEU A 369 20.22 -12.55 -21.32
N GLU A 370 20.54 -13.43 -22.28
CA GLU A 370 21.93 -13.82 -22.57
C GLU A 370 22.77 -12.63 -23.05
N LYS A 371 22.21 -11.73 -23.86
CA LYS A 371 22.89 -10.49 -24.26
C LYS A 371 23.16 -9.59 -23.05
N MET A 372 22.19 -9.44 -22.15
CA MET A 372 22.36 -8.67 -20.91
C MET A 372 23.40 -9.30 -19.99
N ALA A 373 23.42 -10.63 -19.88
CA ALA A 373 24.40 -11.35 -19.08
C ALA A 373 25.82 -11.23 -19.66
N LYS A 374 25.97 -11.32 -20.98
CA LYS A 374 27.26 -11.06 -21.68
C LYS A 374 27.76 -9.63 -21.47
N ALA A 375 26.85 -8.67 -21.35
CA ALA A 375 27.16 -7.28 -21.01
C ALA A 375 27.49 -7.08 -19.52
N GLY A 376 27.47 -8.13 -18.70
CA GLY A 376 27.80 -8.06 -17.27
C GLY A 376 26.70 -7.49 -16.39
N LYS A 377 25.46 -7.36 -16.88
CA LYS A 377 24.36 -6.76 -16.10
C LYS A 377 23.64 -7.73 -15.18
N ILE A 378 23.46 -8.98 -15.63
CA ILE A 378 22.71 -10.02 -14.91
C ILE A 378 23.47 -11.34 -14.91
N ASP A 379 23.08 -12.26 -14.02
CA ASP A 379 23.82 -13.51 -13.79
C ASP A 379 23.48 -14.58 -14.84
N ILE A 380 24.48 -14.99 -15.63
CA ILE A 380 24.30 -16.00 -16.68
C ILE A 380 23.88 -17.38 -16.13
N ASN A 381 24.29 -17.74 -14.91
CA ASN A 381 23.92 -19.02 -14.32
C ASN A 381 22.44 -19.03 -13.93
N VAL A 382 21.92 -17.88 -13.50
CA VAL A 382 20.49 -17.69 -13.20
C VAL A 382 19.68 -17.74 -14.49
N VAL A 383 20.13 -17.09 -15.57
CA VAL A 383 19.47 -17.16 -16.89
C VAL A 383 19.38 -18.60 -17.39
N LYS A 384 20.46 -19.38 -17.28
CA LYS A 384 20.49 -20.80 -17.67
C LYS A 384 19.57 -21.69 -16.83
N ALA A 385 19.18 -21.25 -15.63
CA ALA A 385 18.30 -21.99 -14.75
C ALA A 385 16.81 -21.72 -14.98
N ILE A 386 16.45 -20.85 -15.94
CA ILE A 386 15.06 -20.62 -16.35
C ILE A 386 14.53 -21.90 -17.03
N PRO A 387 13.46 -22.53 -16.52
CA PRO A 387 12.88 -23.71 -17.16
C PRO A 387 12.23 -23.38 -18.51
N TYR A 388 12.45 -24.25 -19.50
CA TYR A 388 11.83 -24.11 -20.83
C TYR A 388 10.29 -24.22 -20.80
N ASN A 389 9.75 -25.08 -19.92
CA ASN A 389 8.31 -25.34 -19.79
C ASN A 389 7.63 -24.45 -18.74
N LEU A 390 8.18 -23.27 -18.43
CA LEU A 390 7.57 -22.37 -17.46
C LEU A 390 6.27 -21.79 -18.03
N LEU A 391 5.14 -22.32 -17.56
CA LEU A 391 3.81 -21.79 -17.86
C LEU A 391 3.65 -20.45 -17.14
N MET A 392 3.31 -19.42 -17.89
CA MET A 392 3.04 -18.10 -17.34
C MET A 392 1.53 -17.94 -17.15
N LEU A 393 1.10 -17.39 -16.02
CA LEU A 393 -0.32 -17.38 -15.67
C LEU A 393 -1.14 -16.41 -16.53
N TRP A 394 -0.52 -15.43 -17.19
CA TRP A 394 -1.17 -14.63 -18.24
C TRP A 394 -1.44 -15.36 -19.57
N GLU A 395 -1.08 -16.65 -19.67
CA GLU A 395 -1.46 -17.52 -20.79
C GLU A 395 -2.91 -18.06 -20.63
N TYR A 396 -3.53 -17.84 -19.47
CA TYR A 396 -4.94 -18.10 -19.16
C TYR A 396 -5.70 -16.79 -18.94
#